data_AF-A0AAV9DLE2-F1
#
_entry.id   AF-A0AAV9DLE2-F1
#
_cell.length_a   1.000
_cell.length_b   1.000
_cell.length_c   1.000
_cell.angle_alpha   90.00
_cell.angle_beta   90.00
_cell.angle_gamma   90.00
#
_symmetry.space_group_name_H-M   'P 1'
#
loop_
_entity.id
_entity.type
_entity.pdbx_description
1 polymer ?
#
loop_
_entity_poly.entity_id
_entity_poly.type
_entity_poly.pdbx_seq_one_letter_code
_entity_poly.pdbx_strand_id
1 'polypeptide(L)'
;MVPNVDGPTEEGCGRERLKRHRVEMSGRVWIPEMWGQEELMKEWANFSNFDGSLVPNGLMSAREALMGGLRRHRAEMGGRRAGSGGLQRPMRFV
;
A
#
# COMPACT_ATOMS: atom_id res chain seq x y z
N MET A 1 29.19 -5.50 43.83
CA MET A 1 29.73 -5.87 42.50
C MET A 1 28.59 -6.50 41.72
N VAL A 2 27.76 -5.67 41.07
CA VAL A 2 26.66 -6.16 40.24
C VAL A 2 27.23 -6.31 38.83
N PRO A 3 27.19 -7.49 38.19
CA PRO A 3 27.69 -7.60 36.83
C PRO A 3 26.83 -6.73 35.93
N ASN A 4 27.50 -5.81 35.24
CA ASN A 4 26.87 -4.91 34.30
C ASN A 4 26.40 -5.75 33.10
N VAL A 5 25.09 -5.97 32.98
CA VAL A 5 24.46 -6.69 31.84
C VAL A 5 24.20 -5.69 30.70
N ASP A 6 25.21 -4.87 30.40
CA ASP A 6 25.26 -4.08 29.18
C ASP A 6 26.22 -4.80 28.21
N GLY A 7 25.88 -6.05 27.88
CA GLY A 7 26.34 -6.61 26.63
C GLY A 7 25.74 -5.76 25.50
N PRO A 8 26.46 -5.48 24.40
CA PRO A 8 25.93 -4.66 23.32
C PRO A 8 24.64 -5.31 22.85
N THR A 9 23.51 -4.69 23.15
CA THR A 9 22.23 -5.19 22.70
C THR A 9 22.34 -5.23 21.18
N GLU A 10 22.06 -6.40 20.60
CA GLU A 10 21.87 -6.61 19.16
C GLU A 10 20.59 -5.86 18.67
N GLU A 11 20.32 -4.70 19.26
CA GLU A 11 19.23 -3.76 19.02
C GLU A 11 19.76 -2.60 18.16
N GLY A 12 20.67 -2.89 17.23
CA GLY A 12 20.77 -2.05 16.05
C GLY A 12 19.37 -2.00 15.42
N CYS A 13 18.90 -0.79 15.08
CA CYS A 13 17.73 -0.60 14.23
C CYS A 13 17.72 -1.66 13.12
N GLY A 14 16.55 -2.20 12.75
CA GLY A 14 16.45 -3.30 11.76
C GLY A 14 17.24 -3.04 10.47
N ARG A 15 17.42 -1.76 10.11
CA ARG A 15 18.30 -1.30 9.03
C ARG A 15 19.78 -1.65 9.26
N GLU A 16 20.34 -1.38 10.42
CA GLU A 16 21.73 -1.64 10.78
C GLU A 16 22.00 -3.15 10.84
N ARG A 17 21.05 -3.94 11.35
CA ARG A 17 21.10 -5.41 11.28
C ARG A 17 21.12 -5.92 9.83
N LEU A 18 20.25 -5.39 8.97
CA LEU A 18 20.19 -5.79 7.55
C LEU A 18 21.45 -5.40 6.79
N LYS A 19 22.01 -4.20 7.05
CA LYS A 19 23.27 -3.76 6.43
C LYS A 19 24.42 -4.71 6.76
N ARG A 20 24.58 -5.06 8.04
CA ARG A 20 25.63 -5.99 8.50
C ARG A 20 25.49 -7.35 7.82
N HIS A 21 24.27 -7.89 7.84
CA HIS A 21 23.97 -9.21 7.27
C HIS A 21 24.23 -9.29 5.76
N ARG A 22 23.91 -8.24 4.99
CA ARG A 22 24.18 -8.19 3.55
C ARG A 22 25.67 -8.28 3.22
N VAL A 23 26.52 -7.65 4.03
CA VAL A 23 27.98 -7.70 3.85
C VAL A 23 28.50 -9.08 4.25
N GLU A 24 28.06 -9.60 5.39
CA GLU A 24 28.49 -10.91 5.91
C GLU A 24 28.13 -12.07 4.97
N MET A 25 26.93 -12.04 4.39
CA MET A 25 26.40 -13.11 3.55
C MET A 25 26.70 -12.96 2.06
N SER A 26 27.30 -11.83 1.64
CA SER A 26 27.66 -11.59 0.24
C SER A 26 28.56 -12.71 -0.29
N GLY A 27 28.09 -13.41 -1.34
CA GLY A 27 28.81 -14.52 -1.97
C GLY A 27 28.88 -15.81 -1.13
N ARG A 28 28.27 -15.86 0.06
CA ARG A 28 28.25 -17.05 0.93
C ARG A 28 26.96 -17.86 0.83
N VAL A 29 25.94 -17.29 0.19
CA VAL A 29 24.64 -17.93 0.05
C VAL A 29 24.54 -18.55 -1.34
N TRP A 30 24.27 -19.84 -1.37
CA TRP A 30 23.94 -20.56 -2.59
C TRP A 30 22.43 -20.45 -2.84
N ILE A 31 22.06 -20.13 -4.09
CA ILE A 31 20.68 -20.22 -4.54
C ILE A 31 20.46 -21.67 -4.99
N PRO A 32 19.51 -22.40 -4.39
CA PRO A 32 19.19 -23.76 -4.83
C PRO A 32 18.88 -23.82 -6.33
N GLU A 33 19.27 -24.92 -6.98
CA GLU A 33 18.97 -25.15 -8.41
C GLU A 33 17.46 -25.24 -8.66
N MET A 34 16.73 -25.75 -7.68
CA MET A 34 15.28 -25.90 -7.68
C MET A 34 14.69 -25.11 -6.53
N TRP A 35 13.64 -24.35 -6.81
CA TRP A 35 12.80 -23.68 -5.82
C TRP A 35 11.83 -24.69 -5.16
N GLY A 36 11.36 -25.70 -5.90
CA GLY A 36 10.40 -26.70 -5.42
C GLY A 36 8.93 -26.33 -5.66
N GLN A 37 8.66 -25.28 -6.44
CA GLN A 37 7.32 -24.85 -6.86
C GLN A 37 7.23 -24.68 -8.38
N GLU A 38 8.08 -25.38 -9.12
CA GLU A 38 8.20 -25.26 -10.59
C GLU A 38 6.89 -25.61 -11.31
N GLU A 39 6.08 -26.50 -10.72
CA GLU A 39 4.78 -26.88 -11.26
C GLU A 39 3.82 -25.68 -11.35
N LEU A 40 3.90 -24.74 -10.40
CA LEU A 40 3.06 -23.54 -10.36
C LEU A 40 3.46 -22.50 -11.43
N MET A 41 4.67 -22.57 -11.99
CA MET A 41 5.10 -21.61 -13.03
C MET A 41 4.18 -21.65 -14.25
N LYS A 42 3.71 -22.84 -14.64
CA LYS A 42 2.79 -23.01 -15.77
C LYS A 42 1.42 -22.41 -15.49
N GLU A 43 0.95 -22.53 -14.26
CA GLU A 43 -0.34 -22.00 -13.84
C GLU A 43 -0.31 -20.47 -13.75
N TRP A 44 0.81 -19.90 -13.31
CA TRP A 44 1.00 -18.44 -13.21
C TRP A 44 1.20 -17.78 -14.58
N ALA A 45 1.78 -18.49 -15.55
CA ALA A 45 1.87 -18.03 -16.93
C ALA A 45 0.48 -17.93 -17.60
N ASN A 46 -0.47 -18.76 -17.17
CA ASN A 46 -1.86 -18.71 -17.60
C ASN A 46 -2.63 -17.66 -16.78
N PHE A 47 -2.46 -16.39 -17.12
CA PHE A 47 -3.06 -15.22 -16.44
C PHE A 47 -4.57 -15.36 -16.18
N SER A 48 -5.29 -16.12 -17.02
CA SER A 48 -6.73 -16.42 -16.85
C SER A 48 -7.08 -17.09 -15.53
N ASN A 49 -6.17 -17.89 -14.95
CA ASN A 49 -6.43 -18.67 -13.74
C ASN A 49 -6.45 -17.80 -12.48
N PHE A 50 -5.66 -16.72 -12.48
CA PHE A 50 -5.61 -15.76 -11.38
C PHE A 50 -6.61 -14.62 -11.58
N ASP A 51 -6.78 -14.16 -12.83
CA ASP A 51 -7.66 -13.04 -13.16
C ASP A 51 -9.13 -13.37 -12.85
N GLY A 52 -9.56 -14.63 -12.95
CA GLY A 52 -10.91 -15.04 -12.53
C GLY A 52 -11.26 -14.68 -11.06
N SER A 53 -10.25 -14.51 -10.19
CA SER A 53 -10.41 -14.08 -8.79
C SER A 53 -10.34 -12.56 -8.58
N LEU A 54 -9.79 -11.81 -9.54
CA LEU A 54 -9.77 -10.34 -9.57
C LEU A 54 -10.93 -9.74 -10.38
N VAL A 55 -11.50 -10.53 -11.27
CA VAL A 55 -12.69 -10.24 -12.09
C VAL A 55 -14.05 -10.46 -11.39
N PRO A 56 -14.22 -11.08 -10.19
CA PRO A 56 -15.53 -11.14 -9.58
C PRO A 56 -16.06 -9.73 -9.36
N ASN A 57 -17.35 -9.53 -9.69
CA ASN A 57 -18.07 -8.26 -9.59
C ASN A 57 -17.85 -7.52 -8.25
N GLY A 58 -17.49 -8.22 -7.17
CA GLY A 58 -17.17 -7.64 -5.87
C GLY A 58 -15.99 -6.67 -5.87
N LEU A 59 -14.91 -6.92 -6.63
CA LEU A 59 -13.76 -6.01 -6.65
C LEU A 59 -14.10 -4.68 -7.36
N MET A 60 -14.77 -4.78 -8.51
CA MET A 60 -15.23 -3.61 -9.25
C MET A 60 -16.27 -2.81 -8.45
N SER A 61 -17.22 -3.50 -7.79
CA SER A 61 -18.20 -2.87 -6.90
C SER A 61 -17.52 -2.16 -5.71
N ALA A 62 -16.51 -2.79 -5.09
CA ALA A 62 -15.76 -2.17 -4.00
C ALA A 62 -15.01 -0.92 -4.47
N ARG A 63 -14.40 -0.97 -5.67
CA ARG A 63 -13.74 0.18 -6.29
C ARG A 63 -14.73 1.32 -6.56
N GLU A 64 -15.90 1.02 -7.10
CA GLU A 64 -16.96 2.00 -7.32
C GLU A 64 -17.49 2.59 -6.02
N ALA A 65 -17.68 1.78 -4.99
CA ALA A 65 -18.10 2.23 -3.66
C ALA A 65 -17.07 3.19 -3.03
N LEU A 66 -15.77 2.90 -3.15
CA LEU A 66 -14.69 3.78 -2.69
C LEU A 66 -14.66 5.11 -3.46
N MET A 67 -14.75 5.07 -4.79
CA MET A 67 -14.78 6.28 -5.61
C MET A 67 -16.05 7.11 -5.34
N GLY A 68 -17.20 6.45 -5.20
CA GLY A 68 -18.46 7.08 -4.84
C GLY A 68 -18.40 7.73 -3.45
N GLY A 69 -17.85 7.04 -2.46
CA GLY A 69 -17.62 7.57 -1.11
C GLY A 69 -16.69 8.78 -1.11
N LEU A 70 -15.57 8.72 -1.85
CA LEU A 70 -14.64 9.84 -1.99
C LEU A 70 -15.31 11.06 -2.65
N ARG A 71 -16.11 10.84 -3.71
CA ARG A 71 -16.86 11.91 -4.40
C ARG A 71 -17.89 12.55 -3.47
N ARG A 72 -18.66 11.74 -2.73
CA ARG A 72 -19.65 12.23 -1.74
C ARG A 72 -18.97 13.01 -0.61
N HIS A 73 -17.92 12.44 -0.02
CA HIS A 73 -17.12 13.12 1.01
C HIS A 73 -16.54 14.44 0.51
N ARG A 74 -16.04 14.49 -0.74
CA ARG A 74 -15.57 15.74 -1.36
C ARG A 74 -16.71 16.74 -1.56
N ALA A 75 -17.90 16.31 -1.99
CA ALA A 75 -19.06 17.17 -2.14
C ALA A 75 -19.56 17.71 -0.78
N GLU A 76 -19.59 16.89 0.26
CA GLU A 76 -19.94 17.27 1.63
C GLU A 76 -18.92 18.24 2.26
N MET A 77 -17.63 18.10 1.93
CA MET A 77 -16.57 19.02 2.34
C MET A 77 -16.56 20.32 1.51
N GLY A 78 -17.01 20.27 0.25
CA GLY A 78 -17.13 21.43 -0.64
C GLY A 78 -18.39 22.26 -0.40
N GLY A 79 -19.52 21.62 -0.08
CA GLY A 79 -20.79 22.29 0.25
C GLY A 79 -20.73 23.07 1.57
N ARG A 80 -19.87 22.64 2.51
CA ARG A 80 -19.57 23.39 3.75
C ARG A 80 -18.75 24.65 3.52
N ARG A 81 -18.23 24.87 2.30
CA ARG A 81 -17.41 26.05 1.94
C ARG A 81 -18.15 27.06 1.07
N ALA A 82 -19.39 26.77 0.64
CA ALA A 82 -20.19 27.62 -0.24
C ALA A 82 -21.40 28.26 0.48
N GLY A 83 -21.27 28.52 1.78
CA GLY A 83 -22.34 29.06 2.62
C GLY A 83 -21.95 30.29 3.42
N SER A 84 -21.17 31.21 2.84
CA SER A 84 -20.96 32.55 3.41
C SER A 84 -20.66 33.56 2.31
N GLY A 85 -21.65 34.40 1.99
CA GLY A 85 -21.40 35.73 1.43
C GLY A 85 -22.03 36.01 0.07
N GLY A 86 -22.88 37.03 0.04
CA GLY A 86 -23.06 37.87 -1.14
C GLY A 86 -24.46 37.90 -1.72
N LEU A 87 -25.30 38.77 -1.16
CA LEU A 87 -26.54 39.26 -1.75
C LEU A 87 -26.24 39.90 -3.13
N GLN A 88 -26.36 39.14 -4.23
CA GLN A 88 -26.22 39.71 -5.58
C GLN A 88 -27.50 40.48 -5.91
N ARG A 89 -27.48 41.79 -5.70
CA ARG A 89 -28.56 42.70 -6.13
C ARG A 89 -28.65 42.69 -7.66
N PRO A 90 -29.86 42.66 -8.26
CA PRO A 90 -29.99 42.71 -9.70
C PRO A 90 -29.64 44.11 -10.23
N MET A 91 -28.78 44.16 -11.23
CA MET A 91 -28.47 45.34 -12.04
C MET A 91 -29.74 45.78 -12.78
N ARG A 92 -30.19 47.02 -12.56
CA ARG A 92 -31.17 47.68 -13.43
C ARG A 92 -30.39 48.66 -14.31
N PHE A 93 -30.43 48.38 -15.61
CA PHE A 93 -29.93 49.26 -16.66
C PHE A 93 -30.79 50.53 -16.73
N VAL A 94 -30.11 51.59 -17.21
CA VAL A 94 -30.55 52.97 -17.52
C VAL A 94 -32.03 53.14 -17.82
#